data_AF-A0A061D5S2-F1
#
_entry.id   AF-A0A061D5S2-F1
#
_cell.length_a   1.000
_cell.length_b   1.000
_cell.length_c   1.000
_cell.angle_alpha   90.00
_cell.angle_beta   90.00
_cell.angle_gamma   90.00
#
_symmetry.space_group_name_H-M   'P 1'
#
loop_
_entity.id
_entity.type
_entity.pdbx_description
1 polymer ?
#
loop_
_entity_poly.entity_id
_entity_poly.type
_entity_poly.pdbx_seq_one_letter_code
_entity_poly.pdbx_strand_id
1 'polypeptide(L)'
;MDQLPKQKDVTPAKGRDRCEAAKAAFAKNVHVKRVSYLLNAAVNMANDYPNISRAYIRELREIANKHVIRLDPSFKLNFCKGCNTVTLPGINAVYTAECHQEWHRNVPGNQGVRDATSCAPEMPGHYDKPPDDNQFDELSYDWLAVTCCVCTRTRRTKLKHPEVND
;
A
#
# COMPACT_ATOMS: atom_id res chain seq x y z
N MET A 1 9.84 -29.35 54.58
CA MET A 1 10.42 -29.42 53.22
C MET A 1 9.26 -29.42 52.24
N ASP A 2 8.79 -28.22 51.89
CA ASP A 2 7.68 -28.04 50.97
C ASP A 2 8.16 -28.23 49.53
N GLN A 3 7.55 -29.18 48.82
CA GLN A 3 7.85 -29.47 47.42
C GLN A 3 7.22 -28.38 46.55
N LEU A 4 8.07 -27.66 45.80
CA LEU A 4 7.63 -26.73 44.76
C LEU A 4 6.82 -27.48 43.67
N PRO A 5 5.71 -26.89 43.18
CA PRO A 5 4.87 -27.54 42.18
C PRO A 5 5.62 -27.66 40.85
N LYS A 6 5.63 -28.89 40.31
CA LYS A 6 6.22 -29.27 39.02
C LYS A 6 5.64 -28.42 37.89
N GLN A 7 6.51 -27.80 37.10
CA GLN A 7 6.14 -27.18 35.83
C GLN A 7 5.59 -28.26 34.91
N LYS A 8 4.36 -28.06 34.43
CA LYS A 8 3.72 -28.93 33.46
C LYS A 8 4.22 -28.53 32.08
N ASP A 9 4.89 -29.46 31.39
CA ASP A 9 5.35 -29.28 30.03
C ASP A 9 4.16 -29.00 29.09
N VAL A 10 4.18 -27.83 28.45
CA VAL A 10 3.16 -27.42 27.47
C VAL A 10 3.45 -28.15 26.16
N THR A 11 2.62 -29.12 25.81
CA THR A 11 2.66 -29.77 24.50
C THR A 11 2.27 -28.80 23.38
N PRO A 12 2.89 -28.90 22.19
CA PRO A 12 2.71 -27.91 21.13
C PRO A 12 1.35 -28.04 20.44
N ALA A 13 0.53 -26.99 20.53
CA ALA A 13 -0.75 -26.90 19.83
C ALA A 13 -0.59 -26.91 18.29
N LYS A 14 -1.63 -27.42 17.63
CA LYS A 14 -1.80 -27.61 16.18
C LYS A 14 -1.63 -26.27 15.44
N GLY A 15 -1.07 -26.30 14.22
CA GLY A 15 -0.51 -25.12 13.52
C GLY A 15 -1.40 -23.87 13.34
N ARG A 16 -2.73 -23.98 13.42
CA ARG A 16 -3.65 -22.81 13.41
C ARG A 16 -3.63 -22.05 14.74
N ASP A 17 -3.61 -22.75 15.86
CA ASP A 17 -3.66 -22.14 17.21
C ASP A 17 -2.35 -21.42 17.55
N ARG A 18 -1.22 -21.89 17.00
CA ARG A 18 0.07 -21.22 17.12
C ARG A 18 0.11 -19.86 16.41
N CYS A 19 -0.55 -19.74 15.27
CA CYS A 19 -0.66 -18.46 14.55
C CYS A 19 -1.54 -17.46 15.31
N GLU A 20 -2.66 -17.94 15.86
CA GLU A 20 -3.57 -17.16 16.71
C GLU A 20 -2.83 -16.62 17.95
N ALA A 21 -2.12 -17.50 18.66
CA ALA A 21 -1.36 -17.15 19.85
C ALA A 21 -0.21 -16.17 19.55
N ALA A 22 0.48 -16.33 18.42
CA ALA A 22 1.52 -15.40 17.99
C ALA A 22 0.96 -14.01 17.65
N LYS A 23 -0.22 -13.94 17.00
CA LYS A 23 -0.93 -12.68 16.75
C LYS A 23 -1.37 -12.01 18.05
N ALA A 24 -1.90 -12.79 19.00
CA ALA A 24 -2.33 -12.29 20.30
C ALA A 24 -1.15 -11.78 21.15
N ALA A 25 0.00 -12.46 21.10
CA ALA A 25 1.23 -12.00 21.74
C ALA A 25 1.73 -10.70 21.10
N PHE A 26 1.67 -10.60 19.76
CA PHE A 26 2.04 -9.38 19.04
C PHE A 26 1.14 -8.19 19.41
N ALA A 27 -0.17 -8.40 19.55
CA ALA A 27 -1.13 -7.38 19.96
C ALA A 27 -0.91 -6.88 21.40
N LYS A 28 -0.32 -7.69 22.27
CA LYS A 28 -0.03 -7.33 23.67
C LYS A 28 1.23 -6.46 23.81
N ASN A 29 2.12 -6.46 22.81
CA ASN A 29 3.35 -5.67 22.84
C ASN A 29 3.05 -4.16 22.95
N VAL A 30 3.69 -3.51 23.92
CA VAL A 30 3.54 -2.08 24.18
C VAL A 30 3.95 -1.24 22.96
N HIS A 31 5.02 -1.62 22.27
CA HIS A 31 5.51 -0.91 21.09
C HIS A 31 4.56 -0.97 19.89
N VAL A 32 3.86 -2.09 19.71
CA VAL A 32 2.85 -2.24 18.65
C VAL A 32 1.67 -1.32 18.93
N LYS A 33 1.19 -1.26 20.18
CA LYS A 33 0.15 -0.33 20.59
C LYS A 33 0.56 1.13 20.39
N ARG A 34 1.81 1.47 20.73
CA ARG A 34 2.37 2.81 20.52
C ARG A 34 2.42 3.19 19.04
N VAL A 35 2.84 2.27 18.17
CA VAL A 35 2.85 2.47 16.71
C VAL A 35 1.42 2.72 16.19
N SER A 36 0.44 1.92 16.62
CA SER A 36 -0.96 2.12 16.23
C SER A 36 -1.51 3.47 16.71
N TYR A 37 -1.19 3.87 17.94
CA TYR A 37 -1.59 5.17 18.49
C TYR A 37 -1.00 6.33 17.67
N LEU A 38 0.31 6.30 17.39
CA LEU A 38 0.98 7.33 16.59
C LEU A 38 0.40 7.42 15.18
N LEU A 39 0.04 6.30 14.57
CA LEU A 39 -0.58 6.28 13.25
C LEU A 39 -1.94 6.99 13.27
N ASN A 40 -2.80 6.66 14.23
CA ASN A 40 -4.13 7.26 14.36
C ASN A 40 -4.03 8.76 14.66
N ALA A 41 -3.12 9.16 15.57
CA ALA A 41 -2.86 10.56 15.86
C ALA A 41 -2.34 11.30 14.62
N ALA A 42 -1.45 10.70 13.84
CA ALA A 42 -0.91 11.31 12.63
C ALA A 42 -1.99 11.55 11.56
N VAL A 43 -2.91 10.60 11.37
CA VAL A 43 -4.03 10.72 10.41
C VAL A 43 -5.00 11.82 10.84
N ASN A 44 -5.37 11.88 12.12
CA ASN A 44 -6.27 12.91 12.63
C ASN A 44 -5.68 14.31 12.51
N MET A 45 -4.37 14.45 12.75
CA MET A 45 -3.68 15.74 12.68
C MET A 45 -3.22 16.12 11.27
N ALA A 46 -3.40 15.25 10.27
CA ALA A 46 -2.84 15.45 8.94
C ALA A 46 -3.44 16.64 8.18
N ASN A 47 -4.72 16.94 8.43
CA ASN A 47 -5.44 18.02 7.74
C ASN A 47 -5.06 19.40 8.31
N ASP A 48 -5.15 19.55 9.63
CA ASP A 48 -4.98 20.85 10.28
C ASP A 48 -3.50 21.20 10.54
N TYR A 49 -2.70 20.20 10.95
CA TYR A 49 -1.31 20.41 11.39
C TYR A 49 -0.35 19.41 10.71
N PRO A 50 -0.03 19.61 9.42
CA PRO A 50 0.76 18.66 8.63
C PRO A 50 2.19 18.47 9.18
N ASN A 51 2.76 19.48 9.84
CA ASN A 51 4.10 19.40 10.43
C ASN A 51 4.14 18.47 11.65
N ILE A 52 3.11 18.50 12.48
CA ILE A 52 2.97 17.63 13.66
C ILE A 52 2.74 16.20 13.20
N SER A 53 1.86 16.01 12.21
CA SER A 53 1.62 14.71 11.58
C SER A 53 2.93 14.07 11.07
N ARG A 54 3.81 14.85 10.41
CA ARG A 54 5.13 14.38 9.96
C ARG A 54 6.04 13.94 11.10
N ALA A 55 6.00 14.64 12.24
CA ALA A 55 6.78 14.27 13.42
C ALA A 55 6.32 12.92 13.99
N TYR A 56 5.00 12.69 14.11
CA TYR A 56 4.46 11.41 14.54
C TYR A 56 4.85 10.25 13.63
N ILE A 57 4.81 10.45 12.30
CA ILE A 57 5.25 9.42 11.35
C ILE A 57 6.76 9.15 11.46
N ARG A 58 7.57 10.19 11.73
CA ARG A 58 9.02 10.02 11.96
C ARG A 58 9.26 9.15 13.20
N GLU A 59 8.62 9.45 14.32
CA GLU A 59 8.72 8.65 15.55
C GLU A 59 8.23 7.21 15.35
N LEU A 60 7.09 7.05 14.67
CA LEU A 60 6.54 5.74 14.34
C LEU A 60 7.55 4.88 13.58
N ARG A 61 8.24 5.45 12.59
CA ARG A 61 9.26 4.75 11.81
C ARG A 61 10.48 4.38 12.65
N GLU A 62 10.93 5.28 13.52
CA GLU A 62 12.05 5.00 14.42
C GLU A 62 11.75 3.84 15.36
N ILE A 63 10.55 3.83 15.97
CA ILE A 63 10.10 2.74 16.83
C ILE A 63 9.97 1.44 16.03
N ALA A 64 9.36 1.51 14.84
CA ALA A 64 9.19 0.32 14.01
C ALA A 64 10.53 -0.29 13.58
N ASN A 65 11.51 0.53 13.23
CA ASN A 65 12.85 0.07 12.85
C ASN A 65 13.62 -0.50 14.05
N LYS A 66 13.59 0.19 15.21
CA LYS A 66 14.26 -0.27 16.44
C LYS A 66 13.74 -1.61 16.94
N HIS A 67 12.43 -1.82 16.89
CA HIS A 67 11.78 -3.04 17.38
C HIS A 67 11.48 -4.06 16.27
N VAL A 68 12.00 -3.85 15.05
CA VAL A 68 11.81 -4.71 13.87
C VAL A 68 10.32 -5.07 13.64
N ILE A 69 9.45 -4.09 13.82
CA ILE A 69 8.01 -4.23 13.68
C ILE A 69 7.64 -4.16 12.20
N ARG A 70 7.08 -5.24 11.67
CA ARG A 70 6.58 -5.27 10.28
C ARG A 70 5.22 -4.58 10.20
N LEU A 71 5.20 -3.39 9.63
CA LEU A 71 3.96 -2.66 9.32
C LEU A 71 3.20 -3.33 8.17
N ASP A 72 1.88 -3.36 8.28
CA ASP A 72 0.98 -3.82 7.22
C ASP A 72 1.13 -2.96 5.94
N PRO A 73 1.07 -3.55 4.73
CA PRO A 73 1.14 -2.80 3.48
C PRO A 73 0.12 -1.67 3.36
N SER A 74 -1.08 -1.85 3.92
CA SER A 74 -2.15 -0.85 3.91
C SER A 74 -1.74 0.40 4.67
N PHE A 75 -1.18 0.23 5.87
CA PHE A 75 -0.67 1.37 6.66
C PHE A 75 0.54 2.04 6.02
N LYS A 76 1.41 1.28 5.33
CA LYS A 76 2.55 1.84 4.59
C LYS A 76 2.13 2.71 3.40
N LEU A 77 0.89 2.58 2.91
CA LEU A 77 0.36 3.43 1.84
C LEU A 77 -0.12 4.78 2.37
N ASN A 78 -0.43 4.89 3.67
CA ASN A 78 -0.97 6.10 4.29
C ASN A 78 0.09 7.17 4.58
N PHE A 79 1.38 6.93 4.31
CA PHE A 79 2.41 7.93 4.50
C PHE A 79 3.59 7.77 3.52
N CYS A 80 4.23 8.89 3.19
CA CYS A 80 5.39 8.91 2.31
C CYS A 80 6.68 8.55 3.07
N LYS A 81 7.44 7.58 2.54
CA LYS A 81 8.75 7.16 3.09
C LYS A 81 9.86 8.21 2.92
N GLY A 82 9.69 9.20 2.05
CA GLY A 82 10.66 10.28 1.86
C GLY A 82 10.48 11.36 2.92
N CYS A 83 9.38 12.10 2.82
CA CYS A 83 9.12 13.28 3.65
C CYS A 83 8.31 13.03 4.92
N ASN A 84 7.93 11.77 5.22
CA ASN A 84 7.09 11.39 6.37
C ASN A 84 5.70 12.05 6.39
N THR A 85 5.22 12.59 5.27
CA THR A 85 3.89 13.19 5.22
C THR A 85 2.82 12.10 5.10
N VAL A 86 1.75 12.21 5.87
CA VAL A 86 0.55 11.36 5.71
C VAL A 86 -0.10 11.67 4.38
N THR A 87 -0.36 10.64 3.58
CA THR A 87 -0.97 10.77 2.26
C THR A 87 -2.49 10.78 2.40
N LEU A 88 -3.08 11.93 2.10
CA LEU A 88 -4.51 12.18 2.02
C LEU A 88 -4.89 12.23 0.54
N PRO A 89 -5.76 11.31 0.08
CA PRO A 89 -6.20 11.27 -1.31
C PRO A 89 -6.90 12.59 -1.67
N GLY A 90 -6.55 13.17 -2.82
CA GLY A 90 -7.15 14.41 -3.32
C GLY A 90 -6.61 15.71 -2.71
N ILE A 91 -5.80 15.64 -1.64
CA ILE A 91 -5.21 16.83 -1.00
C ILE A 91 -3.70 16.91 -1.27
N ASN A 92 -2.95 15.90 -0.83
CA ASN A 92 -1.49 15.93 -0.83
C ASN A 92 -0.84 14.69 -1.47
N ALA A 93 -1.67 13.79 -2.01
CA ALA A 93 -1.24 12.61 -2.73
C ALA A 93 -2.19 12.30 -3.89
N VAL A 94 -1.60 11.91 -5.01
CA VAL A 94 -2.30 11.43 -6.20
C VAL A 94 -2.23 9.91 -6.21
N TYR A 95 -3.38 9.26 -6.30
CA TYR A 95 -3.51 7.82 -6.41
C TYR A 95 -3.88 7.50 -7.86
N THR A 96 -3.07 6.69 -8.52
CA THR A 96 -3.30 6.24 -9.90
C THR A 96 -3.25 4.72 -9.94
N ALA A 97 -4.30 4.12 -10.48
CA ALA A 97 -4.30 2.70 -10.82
C ALA A 97 -3.59 2.53 -12.18
N GLU A 98 -2.58 1.67 -12.24
CA GLU A 98 -1.78 1.38 -13.43
C GLU A 98 -2.01 -0.08 -13.87
N CYS A 99 -2.26 -0.30 -15.16
CA CYS A 99 -2.21 -1.62 -15.78
C CYS A 99 -0.82 -1.82 -16.41
N HIS A 100 -0.11 -2.89 -16.05
CA HIS A 100 1.19 -3.24 -16.64
C HIS A 100 1.11 -4.46 -17.56
N GLN A 101 -0.08 -5.02 -17.79
CA GLN A 101 -0.23 -6.10 -18.76
C GLN A 101 0.13 -5.58 -20.15
N GLU A 102 0.93 -6.39 -20.85
CA GLU A 102 1.58 -6.04 -22.12
C GLU A 102 0.57 -5.67 -23.23
N TRP A 103 -0.67 -6.14 -23.11
CA TRP A 103 -1.79 -5.90 -24.02
C TRP A 103 -2.36 -4.47 -24.00
N HIS A 104 -2.14 -3.68 -22.94
CA HIS A 104 -2.67 -2.31 -22.82
C HIS A 104 -1.60 -1.21 -22.97
N ARG A 105 -0.42 -1.49 -23.55
CA ARG A 105 0.54 -0.41 -23.91
C ARG A 105 0.05 0.52 -25.02
N ASN A 106 -1.04 0.17 -25.70
CA ASN A 106 -1.68 1.02 -26.70
C ASN A 106 -2.71 1.96 -26.04
N VAL A 107 -2.28 2.77 -25.07
CA VAL A 107 -3.04 3.97 -24.69
C VAL A 107 -2.51 5.12 -25.57
N PRO A 108 -3.23 5.55 -26.61
CA PRO A 108 -2.87 6.74 -27.38
C PRO A 108 -3.23 7.96 -26.54
N GLY A 109 -2.37 8.31 -25.58
CA GLY A 109 -2.71 9.35 -24.61
C GLY A 109 -1.53 10.03 -23.93
N ASN A 110 -0.31 9.86 -24.45
CA ASN A 110 0.80 10.74 -24.11
C ASN A 110 1.91 10.69 -25.17
N GLN A 111 1.57 10.94 -26.44
CA GLN A 111 2.57 11.47 -27.38
C GLN A 111 2.85 12.91 -26.95
N GLY A 112 3.76 13.04 -25.98
CA GLY A 112 4.58 14.24 -25.89
C GLY A 112 5.21 14.44 -27.26
N VAL A 113 4.98 15.64 -27.81
CA VAL A 113 5.56 16.15 -29.05
C VAL A 113 7.00 15.69 -29.20
N ARG A 114 7.21 14.75 -30.12
CA ARG A 114 8.51 14.50 -30.73
C ARG A 114 8.27 14.39 -32.21
N ASP A 115 8.50 15.51 -32.87
CA ASP A 115 8.75 15.60 -34.30
C ASP A 115 9.63 14.44 -34.75
N ALA A 116 9.11 13.64 -35.66
CA ALA A 116 9.89 12.83 -36.57
C ALA A 116 9.05 12.59 -37.82
N THR A 117 9.34 13.43 -38.79
CA THR A 117 9.07 13.29 -40.21
C THR A 117 9.17 11.83 -40.69
N SER A 118 8.29 11.50 -41.64
CA SER A 118 8.41 10.45 -42.66
C SER A 118 7.84 9.05 -42.37
N CYS A 119 7.15 8.57 -43.41
CA CYS A 119 6.80 7.19 -43.75
C CYS A 119 5.52 6.62 -43.13
N ALA A 120 4.42 6.87 -43.84
CA ALA A 120 3.31 5.91 -43.92
C ALA A 120 3.82 4.55 -44.44
N PRO A 121 3.27 3.46 -43.91
CA PRO A 121 2.61 2.53 -44.82
C PRO A 121 1.20 2.21 -44.35
N GLU A 122 0.30 2.18 -45.32
CA GLU A 122 -1.09 1.76 -45.20
C GLU A 122 -1.17 0.30 -44.68
N MET A 123 -2.04 0.04 -43.71
CA MET A 123 -2.50 -1.31 -43.38
C MET A 123 -4.02 -1.33 -43.16
N PRO A 124 -4.68 -2.46 -43.50
CA PRO A 124 -6.06 -2.52 -43.93
C PRO A 124 -7.07 -2.68 -42.79
N GLY A 125 -8.32 -2.41 -43.13
CA GLY A 125 -9.46 -2.23 -42.24
C GLY A 125 -9.62 -3.25 -41.12
N HIS A 126 -9.82 -2.72 -39.92
CA HIS A 126 -10.72 -3.28 -38.93
C HIS A 126 -11.52 -2.11 -38.33
N TYR A 127 -12.75 -1.93 -38.81
CA TYR A 127 -13.72 -1.12 -38.09
C TYR A 127 -14.21 -1.96 -36.91
N ASP A 128 -13.58 -1.82 -35.75
CA ASP A 128 -14.27 -2.09 -34.49
C ASP A 128 -14.54 -0.76 -33.81
N LYS A 129 -15.81 -0.39 -33.92
CA LYS A 129 -16.56 0.53 -33.08
C LYS A 129 -16.00 0.51 -31.64
N PRO A 130 -15.75 1.66 -30.98
CA PRO A 130 -15.42 1.65 -29.56
C PRO A 130 -16.57 0.92 -28.83
N PRO A 131 -16.28 -0.08 -27.98
CA PRO A 131 -17.32 -0.71 -27.19
C PRO A 131 -17.94 0.37 -26.32
N ASP A 132 -19.20 0.66 -26.63
CA ASP A 132 -20.09 1.55 -25.89
C ASP A 132 -20.58 0.79 -24.67
N ASP A 133 -19.67 0.53 -23.74
CA ASP A 133 -19.93 0.00 -22.40
C ASP A 133 -18.73 0.37 -21.52
N ASN A 134 -18.83 1.51 -20.82
CA ASN A 134 -17.88 1.97 -19.80
C ASN A 134 -17.91 1.06 -18.55
N GLN A 135 -17.71 -0.24 -18.73
CA GLN A 135 -17.47 -1.15 -17.62
C GLN A 135 -15.96 -1.13 -17.37
N PHE A 136 -15.53 -0.15 -16.56
CA PHE A 136 -14.19 -0.13 -15.99
C PHE A 136 -14.02 -1.38 -15.13
N ASP A 137 -13.54 -2.48 -15.72
CA ASP A 137 -13.26 -3.70 -14.97
C ASP A 137 -12.11 -3.42 -13.99
N GLU A 138 -12.45 -3.39 -12.70
CA GLU A 138 -11.54 -3.15 -11.57
C GLU A 138 -10.38 -4.18 -11.53
N LEU A 139 -10.56 -5.32 -12.21
CA LEU A 139 -9.58 -6.38 -12.41
C LEU A 139 -8.47 -6.05 -13.42
N SER A 140 -8.63 -5.00 -14.23
CA SER A 140 -7.63 -4.58 -15.23
C SER A 140 -6.40 -3.91 -14.62
N TYR A 141 -6.50 -3.41 -13.38
CA TYR A 141 -5.41 -2.70 -12.73
C TYR A 141 -4.59 -3.60 -11.81
N ASP A 142 -3.33 -3.81 -12.15
CA ASP A 142 -2.42 -4.67 -11.37
C ASP A 142 -1.59 -3.88 -10.35
N TRP A 143 -1.52 -2.56 -10.48
CA TRP A 143 -0.66 -1.71 -9.66
C TRP A 143 -1.38 -0.48 -9.15
N LEU A 144 -1.11 -0.12 -7.90
CA LEU A 144 -1.47 1.17 -7.31
C LEU A 144 -0.22 2.02 -7.16
N ALA A 145 -0.16 3.13 -7.87
CA ALA A 145 0.85 4.15 -7.73
C ALA A 145 0.33 5.30 -6.85
N VAL A 146 1.08 5.64 -5.81
CA VAL A 146 0.80 6.76 -4.91
C VAL A 146 1.93 7.76 -5.04
N THR A 147 1.63 8.94 -5.58
CA THR A 147 2.59 10.03 -5.76
C THR A 147 2.37 11.10 -4.71
N CYS A 148 3.40 11.39 -3.92
CA CYS A 148 3.34 12.42 -2.91
C CYS A 148 3.55 13.81 -3.53
N CYS A 149 2.58 14.73 -3.37
CA CYS A 149 2.66 16.07 -3.93
C CYS A 149 3.70 16.96 -3.21
N VAL A 150 4.14 16.58 -2.00
CA VAL A 150 5.12 17.35 -1.22
C VAL A 150 6.56 17.11 -1.68
N CYS A 151 6.92 15.86 -2.00
CA CYS A 151 8.30 15.47 -2.31
C CYS A 151 8.43 14.73 -3.64
N THR A 152 7.36 14.70 -4.43
CA THR A 152 7.26 14.09 -5.78
C THR A 152 7.64 12.62 -5.89
N ARG A 153 7.90 11.93 -4.77
CA ARG A 153 8.18 10.49 -4.77
C ARG A 153 6.91 9.70 -5.03
N THR A 154 6.99 8.81 -6.02
CA THR A 154 5.97 7.82 -6.35
C THR A 154 6.31 6.47 -5.74
N ARG A 155 5.33 5.82 -5.13
CA ARG A 155 5.42 4.45 -4.65
C ARG A 155 4.41 3.59 -5.39
N ARG A 156 4.87 2.47 -5.94
CA ARG A 156 4.02 1.45 -6.56
C ARG A 156 3.82 0.27 -5.62
N THR A 157 2.61 -0.25 -5.54
CA THR A 157 2.28 -1.47 -4.80
C THR A 157 1.38 -2.32 -5.69
N LYS A 158 1.75 -3.59 -5.89
CA LYS A 158 0.95 -4.55 -6.65
C LYS A 158 -0.38 -4.79 -5.91
N LEU A 159 -1.49 -4.61 -6.61
CA LEU A 159 -2.82 -4.93 -6.08
C LEU A 159 -2.97 -6.46 -6.05
N LYS A 160 -3.59 -6.97 -4.98
CA LYS A 160 -4.02 -8.36 -4.93
C LYS A 160 -5.47 -8.39 -5.37
N HIS A 161 -5.73 -8.93 -6.55
CA HIS A 161 -7.10 -9.21 -6.96
C HIS A 161 -7.67 -10.26 -6.00
N PRO A 162 -8.91 -10.08 -5.50
CA PRO A 162 -9.57 -11.14 -4.75
C PRO A 162 -9.64 -12.37 -5.67
N GLU A 163 -9.09 -13.49 -5.18
CA GLU A 163 -9.18 -14.76 -5.91
C GLU A 163 -10.67 -15.06 -6.10
N VAL A 164 -11.13 -15.06 -7.35
CA VAL A 164 -12.45 -15.56 -7.73
C VAL A 164 -12.45 -17.04 -7.34
N ASN A 165 -13.14 -17.37 -6.25
CA ASN A 165 -13.39 -18.76 -5.91
C ASN A 165 -14.42 -19.28 -6.92
N ASP A 166 -13.97 -20.09 -7.88
CA ASP A 166 -14.80 -20.94 -8.74
C ASP A 166 -15.54 -22.02 -7.93
#